data_AF-A0A162IEI0-F1
#
_entry.id   AF-A0A162IEI0-F1
#
_cell.length_a   1.000
_cell.length_b   1.000
_cell.length_c   1.000
_cell.angle_alpha   90.00
_cell.angle_beta   90.00
_cell.angle_gamma   90.00
#
_symmetry.space_group_name_H-M   'P 1'
#
loop_
_entity.id
_entity.type
_entity.pdbx_description
1 polymer ?
#
loop_
_entity_poly.entity_id
_entity_poly.type
_entity_poly.pdbx_seq_one_letter_code
_entity_poly.pdbx_strand_id
1 'polypeptide(L)'
;MSNIITAHRRTHNLLLISKLLNLRDGASPLTLIVDSLEQPATRLLREYIRRGKLSRTNIVFVAFETLTPPDGVDVFISTRRKTFTQVAKEVRDACLSNSMTTSLGVKKSLIIFDSVHPLTTRRPHSHGGPVNIVNYFGSILAINAPNPSSQTQIQASLLAVYHSDIPVQSAQADPYAPSLYSLLSYLSTAILTVHSTHHILAGKAARDKSLAAPLYGLAAEEDGVVVGLKSTHSKIGMTEITPEDRDSLIIQLDHRRRSGRNVEEWYYLPAEWSYDARQPREVVTLLDDHPLWKKVEEPVAEEMPETTFELGLTEKQRRDREKVVLPYFDAQKGDGPGEGGRILYDMGEEDDFDEEEDEI
;
A
#
# COMPACT_ATOMS: atom_id res chain seq x y z
N MET A 1 -9.66 15.87 21.94
CA MET A 1 -9.95 14.45 21.62
C MET A 1 -9.41 14.04 20.25
N SER A 2 -9.40 14.92 19.24
CA SER A 2 -8.80 14.67 17.91
C SER A 2 -7.34 14.19 17.96
N ASN A 3 -6.46 14.85 18.72
CA ASN A 3 -5.03 14.49 18.78
C ASN A 3 -4.75 13.08 19.33
N ILE A 4 -5.59 12.58 20.24
CA ILE A 4 -5.44 11.24 20.83
C ILE A 4 -5.83 10.16 19.82
N ILE A 5 -6.91 10.39 19.07
CA ILE A 5 -7.38 9.49 18.00
C ILE A 5 -6.32 9.42 16.89
N THR A 6 -5.72 10.55 16.52
CA THR A 6 -4.63 10.60 15.53
C THR A 6 -3.38 9.86 16.01
N ALA A 7 -2.97 10.03 17.27
CA ALA A 7 -1.83 9.30 17.84
C ALA A 7 -2.09 7.78 17.89
N HIS A 8 -3.31 7.37 18.24
CA HIS A 8 -3.69 5.97 18.24
C HIS A 8 -3.69 5.37 16.83
N ARG A 9 -4.25 6.08 15.83
CA ARG A 9 -4.19 5.69 14.41
C ARG A 9 -2.75 5.49 13.95
N ARG A 10 -1.88 6.46 14.26
CA ARG A 10 -0.46 6.44 13.87
C ARG A 10 0.27 5.21 14.41
N THR A 11 0.18 5.00 15.72
CA THR A 11 0.82 3.85 16.39
C THR A 11 0.29 2.53 15.87
N HIS A 12 -1.02 2.39 15.70
CA HIS A 12 -1.63 1.19 15.12
C HIS A 12 -1.10 0.89 13.71
N ASN A 13 -1.03 1.92 12.85
CA ASN A 13 -0.61 1.74 11.46
C ASN A 13 0.89 1.44 11.33
N LEU A 14 1.74 2.05 12.17
CA LEU A 14 3.18 1.71 12.21
C LEU A 14 3.40 0.28 12.68
N LEU A 15 2.66 -0.15 13.71
CA LEU A 15 2.69 -1.54 14.16
C LEU A 15 2.20 -2.52 13.08
N LEU A 16 1.19 -2.14 12.29
CA LEU A 16 0.68 -2.96 11.20
C LEU A 16 1.73 -3.23 10.12
N ILE A 17 2.36 -2.18 9.59
CA ILE A 17 3.41 -2.35 8.56
C ILE A 17 4.63 -3.08 9.13
N SER A 18 4.99 -2.80 10.38
CA SER A 18 6.06 -3.50 11.08
C SER A 18 5.77 -4.99 11.23
N LYS A 19 4.53 -5.34 11.58
CA LYS A 19 4.09 -6.73 11.68
C LYS A 19 4.19 -7.46 10.33
N LEU A 20 3.77 -6.81 9.24
CA LEU A 20 3.84 -7.35 7.89
C LEU A 20 5.29 -7.54 7.42
N LEU A 21 6.13 -6.52 7.54
CA LEU A 21 7.53 -6.56 7.10
C LEU A 21 8.40 -7.50 7.95
N ASN A 22 8.08 -7.66 9.24
CA ASN A 22 8.77 -8.59 10.13
C ASN A 22 8.20 -10.02 10.10
N LEU A 23 7.20 -10.29 9.26
CA LEU A 23 6.55 -11.61 9.13
C LEU A 23 6.09 -12.19 10.49
N ARG A 24 5.59 -11.31 11.37
CA ARG A 24 5.15 -11.72 12.72
C ARG A 24 3.74 -12.32 12.67
N ASP A 25 3.52 -13.38 13.44
CA ASP A 25 2.23 -14.07 13.63
C ASP A 25 1.50 -14.48 12.35
N GLY A 26 2.22 -14.67 11.24
CA GLY A 26 1.59 -14.98 9.96
C GLY A 26 0.66 -13.86 9.51
N ALA A 27 1.14 -12.62 9.65
CA ALA A 27 0.39 -11.40 9.35
C ALA A 27 -0.33 -11.43 8.00
N SER A 28 0.26 -12.09 7.01
CA SER A 28 -0.29 -12.26 5.67
C SER A 28 0.21 -13.60 5.10
N PRO A 29 -0.67 -14.57 4.82
CA PRO A 29 -0.30 -15.78 4.09
C PRO A 29 0.10 -15.48 2.64
N LEU A 30 -0.57 -14.52 1.98
CA LEU A 30 -0.25 -14.06 0.63
C LEU A 30 -0.18 -12.53 0.60
N THR A 31 1.03 -12.01 0.41
CA THR A 31 1.27 -10.58 0.16
C THR A 31 1.58 -10.37 -1.31
N LEU A 32 0.74 -9.57 -1.98
CA LEU A 32 0.99 -9.13 -3.34
C LEU A 32 1.80 -7.84 -3.31
N ILE A 33 2.91 -7.79 -4.05
CA ILE A 33 3.63 -6.54 -4.31
C ILE A 33 3.31 -6.11 -5.72
N VAL A 34 2.84 -4.88 -5.86
CA VAL A 34 2.58 -4.26 -7.16
C VAL A 34 3.67 -3.23 -7.40
N ASP A 35 4.43 -3.42 -8.46
CA ASP A 35 5.48 -2.49 -8.86
C ASP A 35 5.29 -2.04 -10.31
N SER A 36 6.11 -1.07 -10.71
CA SER A 36 6.11 -0.47 -12.05
C SER A 36 7.54 -0.37 -12.57
N LEU A 37 7.68 -0.08 -13.86
CA LEU A 37 8.96 0.22 -14.51
C LEU A 37 9.68 1.40 -13.84
N GLU A 38 8.90 2.38 -13.38
CA GLU A 38 9.45 3.56 -12.71
C GLU A 38 10.00 3.24 -11.32
N GLN A 39 9.37 2.29 -10.62
CA GLN A 39 9.79 1.89 -9.30
C GLN A 39 9.63 0.38 -9.10
N PRO A 40 10.71 -0.40 -9.29
CA PRO A 40 10.66 -1.85 -9.12
C PRO A 40 10.59 -2.25 -7.64
N ALA A 41 10.04 -3.43 -7.37
CA ALA A 41 9.87 -4.01 -6.03
C ALA A 41 11.20 -4.37 -5.33
N THR A 42 12.33 -4.35 -6.04
CA THR A 42 13.62 -4.88 -5.55
C THR A 42 14.04 -4.35 -4.17
N ARG A 43 13.84 -3.06 -3.91
CA ARG A 43 14.20 -2.46 -2.61
C ARG A 43 13.32 -2.99 -1.47
N LEU A 44 12.02 -3.11 -1.72
CA LEU A 44 11.09 -3.67 -0.75
C LEU A 44 11.39 -5.16 -0.50
N LEU A 45 11.73 -5.92 -1.55
CA LEU A 45 12.17 -7.32 -1.42
C LEU A 45 13.42 -7.45 -0.55
N ARG A 46 14.43 -6.59 -0.77
CA ARG A 46 15.64 -6.57 0.06
C ARG A 46 15.33 -6.29 1.52
N GLU A 47 14.38 -5.39 1.79
CA GLU A 47 13.96 -5.11 3.17
C GLU A 47 13.26 -6.31 3.82
N TYR A 48 12.42 -7.03 3.09
CA TYR A 48 11.83 -8.30 3.53
C TYR A 48 12.91 -9.36 3.82
N ILE A 49 13.89 -9.49 2.92
CA ILE A 49 15.01 -10.44 3.08
C ILE A 49 15.84 -10.08 4.32
N ARG A 50 16.19 -8.80 4.48
CA ARG A 50 16.96 -8.30 5.62
C ARG A 50 16.24 -8.60 6.95
N ARG A 51 14.95 -8.26 7.05
CA ARG A 51 14.14 -8.54 8.25
C ARG A 51 13.90 -10.03 8.47
N GLY A 52 13.76 -10.80 7.40
CA GLY A 52 13.72 -12.26 7.43
C GLY A 52 14.97 -12.85 8.08
N LYS A 53 16.16 -12.37 7.67
CA LYS A 53 17.43 -12.79 8.27
C LYS A 53 17.55 -12.42 9.75
N LEU A 54 17.17 -11.19 10.12
CA LEU A 54 17.16 -10.75 11.51
C LEU A 54 16.22 -11.60 12.39
N SER A 55 15.10 -12.06 11.81
CA SER A 55 14.12 -12.93 12.48
C SER A 55 14.43 -14.44 12.38
N ARG A 56 15.56 -14.83 11.76
CA ARG A 56 15.95 -16.23 11.49
C ARG A 56 14.87 -17.02 10.73
N THR A 57 14.18 -16.35 9.81
CA THR A 57 13.22 -16.96 8.89
C THR A 57 13.97 -17.55 7.70
N ASN A 58 13.59 -18.76 7.25
CA ASN A 58 14.16 -19.37 6.04
C ASN A 58 13.63 -18.66 4.79
N ILE A 59 14.53 -18.15 3.95
CA ILE A 59 14.19 -17.34 2.78
C ILE A 59 14.37 -18.17 1.51
N VAL A 60 13.25 -18.51 0.87
CA VAL A 60 13.20 -19.24 -0.39
C VAL A 60 12.83 -18.26 -1.51
N PHE A 61 13.73 -18.08 -2.47
CA PHE A 61 13.54 -17.18 -3.61
C PHE A 61 13.29 -17.98 -4.88
N VAL A 62 12.14 -17.80 -5.51
CA VAL A 62 11.74 -18.42 -6.76
C VAL A 62 11.96 -17.42 -7.89
N ALA A 63 12.88 -17.75 -8.79
CA ALA A 63 13.36 -16.86 -9.82
C ALA A 63 12.82 -17.24 -11.20
N PHE A 64 11.94 -16.39 -11.75
CA PHE A 64 11.45 -16.44 -13.11
C PHE A 64 12.22 -15.53 -14.06
N GLU A 65 12.54 -14.32 -13.60
CA GLU A 65 13.26 -13.30 -14.35
C GLU A 65 14.62 -12.96 -13.74
N THR A 66 14.78 -13.17 -12.44
CA THR A 66 16.03 -12.94 -11.71
C THR A 66 17.07 -14.00 -12.08
N LEU A 67 18.26 -13.56 -12.53
CA LEU A 67 19.32 -14.48 -12.94
C LEU A 67 20.28 -14.83 -11.81
N THR A 68 20.57 -13.86 -10.95
CA THR A 68 21.54 -13.98 -9.86
C THR A 68 20.82 -13.98 -8.51
N PRO A 69 21.22 -14.85 -7.56
CA PRO A 69 20.60 -14.88 -6.25
C PRO A 69 20.79 -13.53 -5.53
N PRO A 70 19.71 -12.93 -5.02
CA PRO A 70 19.82 -11.74 -4.18
C PRO A 70 20.59 -12.03 -2.90
N ASP A 71 21.34 -11.03 -2.43
CA ASP A 71 22.05 -11.11 -1.16
C ASP A 71 21.08 -11.38 -0.02
N GLY A 72 21.33 -12.43 0.74
CA GLY A 72 20.51 -12.74 1.90
C GLY A 72 19.50 -13.86 1.72
N VAL A 73 19.44 -14.48 0.55
CA VAL A 73 18.58 -15.65 0.31
C VAL A 73 19.25 -16.94 0.80
N ASP A 74 18.48 -17.83 1.43
CA ASP A 74 18.96 -19.13 1.89
C ASP A 74 18.85 -20.20 0.79
N VAL A 75 17.75 -20.19 0.04
CA VAL A 75 17.52 -21.11 -1.09
C VAL A 75 17.09 -20.34 -2.33
N PHE A 76 17.84 -20.51 -3.42
CA PHE A 76 17.54 -19.91 -4.71
C PHE A 76 17.07 -20.97 -5.71
N ILE A 77 15.81 -20.86 -6.16
CA ILE A 77 15.17 -21.81 -7.07
C ILE A 77 15.03 -21.14 -8.44
N SER A 78 15.89 -21.50 -9.39
CA SER A 78 15.69 -21.12 -10.79
C SER A 78 14.56 -21.93 -11.42
N THR A 79 13.60 -21.24 -12.04
CA THR A 79 12.45 -21.86 -12.72
C THR A 79 12.70 -22.16 -14.20
N ARG A 80 13.90 -21.85 -14.71
CA ARG A 80 14.25 -22.11 -16.12
C ARG A 80 14.22 -23.61 -16.39
N ARG A 81 13.51 -24.01 -17.46
CA ARG A 81 13.37 -25.41 -17.92
C ARG A 81 12.74 -26.37 -16.89
N LYS A 82 12.06 -25.87 -15.86
CA LYS A 82 11.31 -26.68 -14.90
C LYS A 82 9.82 -26.54 -15.14
N THR A 83 9.06 -27.59 -14.86
CA THR A 83 7.59 -27.50 -14.82
C THR A 83 7.15 -26.84 -13.52
N PHE A 84 5.96 -26.21 -13.50
CA PHE A 84 5.42 -25.59 -12.29
C PHE A 84 5.24 -26.60 -11.15
N THR A 85 4.89 -27.84 -11.46
CA THR A 85 4.78 -28.92 -10.46
C THR A 85 6.12 -29.27 -9.82
N GLN A 86 7.21 -29.27 -10.60
CA GLN A 86 8.57 -29.45 -10.08
C GLN A 86 8.99 -28.28 -9.19
N VAL A 87 8.71 -27.04 -9.61
CA VAL A 87 9.01 -25.84 -8.81
C VAL A 87 8.25 -25.89 -7.48
N ALA A 88 6.96 -26.21 -7.48
CA ALA A 88 6.18 -26.32 -6.25
C ALA A 88 6.69 -27.41 -5.31
N LYS A 89 7.20 -28.53 -5.85
CA LYS A 89 7.83 -29.58 -5.05
C LYS A 89 9.14 -29.09 -4.41
N GLU A 90 10.00 -28.45 -5.18
CA GLU A 90 11.28 -27.91 -4.69
C GLU A 90 11.10 -26.82 -3.63
N VAL A 91 10.10 -25.95 -3.80
CA VAL A 91 9.72 -24.96 -2.78
C VAL A 91 9.28 -25.64 -1.48
N ARG A 92 8.43 -26.68 -1.56
CA ARG A 92 8.00 -27.43 -0.38
C ARG A 92 9.17 -28.10 0.34
N ASP A 93 10.05 -28.76 -0.41
CA ASP A 93 11.21 -29.45 0.12
C ASP A 93 12.20 -28.45 0.78
N ALA A 94 12.37 -27.26 0.19
CA ALA A 94 13.18 -26.18 0.75
C ALA A 94 12.63 -25.61 2.07
N CYS A 95 11.30 -25.44 2.17
CA CYS A 95 10.65 -24.99 3.41
C CYS A 95 10.80 -26.01 4.55
N LEU A 96 10.78 -27.32 4.23
CA LEU A 96 10.87 -28.40 5.20
C LEU A 96 12.29 -28.61 5.74
N SER A 97 13.29 -28.53 4.85
CA SER A 97 14.70 -28.86 5.14
C SER A 97 15.46 -27.76 5.89
N ASN A 98 15.27 -26.50 5.51
CA ASN A 98 16.15 -25.41 5.93
C ASN A 98 15.57 -24.48 7.01
N SER A 99 14.33 -24.71 7.47
CA SER A 99 13.73 -23.85 8.48
C SER A 99 14.22 -24.21 9.89
N MET A 100 14.94 -23.26 10.52
CA MET A 100 15.32 -23.36 11.92
C MET A 100 14.07 -23.27 12.80
N THR A 101 13.98 -24.20 13.76
CA THR A 101 12.91 -24.18 14.77
C THR A 101 13.13 -23.02 15.73
N THR A 102 12.13 -22.14 15.83
CA THR A 102 12.11 -21.12 16.90
C THR A 102 11.93 -21.79 18.26
N SER A 103 12.21 -21.07 19.35
CA SER A 103 12.02 -21.55 20.73
C SER A 103 10.59 -22.02 21.03
N LEU A 104 9.60 -21.62 20.23
CA LEU A 104 8.20 -22.04 20.31
C LEU A 104 7.87 -23.28 19.45
N GLY A 105 8.87 -23.96 18.86
CA GLY A 105 8.65 -25.12 18.00
C GLY A 105 8.05 -24.80 16.62
N VAL A 106 7.94 -23.52 16.27
CA VAL A 106 7.44 -23.04 14.97
C VAL A 106 8.60 -22.78 14.02
N LYS A 107 8.53 -23.33 12.81
CA LYS A 107 9.46 -23.11 11.69
C LYS A 107 8.90 -22.01 10.79
N LYS A 108 9.63 -20.92 10.59
CA LYS A 108 9.20 -19.81 9.73
C LYS A 108 9.87 -19.88 8.36
N SER A 109 9.10 -19.68 7.30
CA SER A 109 9.61 -19.60 5.94
C SER A 109 8.98 -18.43 5.17
N LEU A 110 9.80 -17.67 4.47
CA LEU A 110 9.39 -16.65 3.52
C LEU A 110 9.62 -17.19 2.11
N ILE A 111 8.59 -17.19 1.27
CA ILE A 111 8.67 -17.62 -0.11
C ILE A 111 8.46 -16.39 -0.99
N ILE A 112 9.46 -16.04 -1.79
CA ILE A 112 9.43 -14.87 -2.68
C ILE A 112 9.33 -15.34 -4.12
N PHE A 113 8.33 -14.86 -4.84
CA PHE A 113 8.18 -14.98 -6.28
C PHE A 113 8.53 -13.65 -6.91
N ASP A 114 9.59 -13.62 -7.73
CA ASP A 114 10.06 -12.39 -8.39
C ASP A 114 9.09 -11.88 -9.46
N SER A 115 8.31 -12.75 -10.09
CA SER A 115 7.27 -12.37 -11.04
C SER A 115 6.17 -13.43 -11.14
N VAL A 116 4.91 -13.00 -11.11
CA VAL A 116 3.74 -13.90 -11.28
C VAL A 116 3.31 -14.08 -12.74
N HIS A 117 3.69 -13.17 -13.63
CA HIS A 117 3.29 -13.19 -15.06
C HIS A 117 3.63 -14.49 -15.79
N PRO A 118 4.76 -15.15 -15.53
CA PRO A 118 5.08 -16.42 -16.18
C PRO A 118 4.12 -17.55 -15.83
N LEU A 119 3.39 -17.47 -14.71
CA LEU A 119 2.41 -18.48 -14.29
C LEU A 119 1.16 -18.49 -15.21
N THR A 120 0.83 -17.36 -15.84
CA THR A 120 -0.31 -17.23 -16.76
C THR A 120 0.10 -17.28 -18.23
N THR A 121 1.29 -16.77 -18.55
CA THR A 121 1.72 -16.58 -19.94
C THR A 121 2.55 -17.74 -20.50
N ARG A 122 3.28 -18.50 -19.68
CA ARG A 122 4.08 -19.62 -20.19
C ARG A 122 3.17 -20.75 -20.63
N ARG A 123 3.21 -21.06 -21.93
CA ARG A 123 2.66 -22.33 -22.43
C ARG A 123 3.43 -23.49 -21.78
N PRO A 124 2.74 -24.44 -21.15
CA PRO A 124 3.40 -25.62 -20.58
C PRO A 124 4.11 -26.39 -21.69
N HIS A 125 5.37 -26.76 -21.45
CA HIS A 125 6.24 -27.38 -22.46
C HIS A 125 5.88 -28.87 -22.74
N SER A 126 4.83 -29.39 -22.11
CA SER A 126 4.32 -30.76 -22.33
C SER A 126 2.91 -30.90 -21.73
N HIS A 127 1.90 -31.15 -22.57
CA HIS A 127 0.53 -31.63 -22.26
C HIS A 127 -0.29 -31.03 -21.09
N GLY A 128 0.20 -30.03 -20.36
CA GLY A 128 -0.53 -29.34 -19.30
C GLY A 128 -1.47 -28.29 -19.86
N GLY A 129 -2.59 -28.04 -19.19
CA GLY A 129 -3.39 -26.83 -19.42
C GLY A 129 -2.74 -25.59 -18.81
N PRO A 130 -3.37 -24.40 -18.93
CA PRO A 130 -2.98 -23.22 -18.17
C PRO A 130 -2.97 -23.53 -16.67
N VAL A 131 -2.00 -22.97 -15.94
CA VAL A 131 -1.90 -23.17 -14.49
C VAL A 131 -2.99 -22.35 -13.81
N ASN A 132 -3.84 -23.02 -13.03
CA ASN A 132 -4.74 -22.34 -12.11
C ASN A 132 -3.91 -21.81 -10.92
N ILE A 133 -3.70 -20.49 -10.89
CA ILE A 133 -2.88 -19.81 -9.89
C ILE A 133 -3.40 -19.99 -8.46
N VAL A 134 -4.72 -20.08 -8.29
CA VAL A 134 -5.38 -20.32 -6.98
C VAL A 134 -4.93 -21.67 -6.43
N ASN A 135 -5.03 -22.72 -7.26
CA ASN A 135 -4.62 -24.07 -6.88
C ASN A 135 -3.11 -24.15 -6.68
N TYR A 136 -2.33 -23.44 -7.50
CA TYR A 136 -0.88 -23.42 -7.40
C TYR A 136 -0.41 -22.83 -6.06
N PHE A 137 -0.85 -21.61 -5.73
CA PHE A 137 -0.51 -20.98 -4.44
C PHE A 137 -1.12 -21.72 -3.26
N GLY A 138 -2.34 -22.23 -3.38
CA GLY A 138 -2.95 -23.09 -2.36
C GLY A 138 -2.12 -24.33 -2.05
N SER A 139 -1.57 -24.99 -3.08
CA SER A 139 -0.71 -26.17 -2.90
C SER A 139 0.62 -25.87 -2.18
N ILE A 140 1.16 -24.66 -2.36
CA ILE A 140 2.38 -24.19 -1.70
C ILE A 140 2.05 -23.80 -0.24
N LEU A 141 0.95 -23.10 -0.02
CA LEU A 141 0.52 -22.67 1.32
C LEU A 141 -0.06 -23.81 2.17
N ALA A 142 -0.42 -24.95 1.57
CA ALA A 142 -0.85 -26.15 2.28
C ALA A 142 0.19 -26.68 3.28
N ILE A 143 1.46 -26.29 3.17
CA ILE A 143 2.52 -26.58 4.17
C ILE A 143 2.13 -26.06 5.56
N ASN A 144 1.29 -25.02 5.64
CA ASN A 144 0.84 -24.42 6.90
C ASN A 144 -0.19 -25.29 7.65
N ALA A 145 -0.73 -26.34 7.00
CA ALA A 145 -1.70 -27.22 7.64
C ALA A 145 -1.04 -28.01 8.79
N PRO A 146 -1.68 -28.10 9.96
CA PRO A 146 -1.14 -28.87 11.08
C PRO A 146 -1.09 -30.35 10.70
N ASN A 147 0.11 -30.94 10.68
CA ASN A 147 0.26 -32.37 10.49
C ASN A 147 0.30 -33.04 11.88
N PRO A 148 -0.70 -33.86 12.25
CA PRO A 148 -0.79 -34.48 13.58
C PRO A 148 0.39 -35.44 13.89
N SER A 149 1.15 -35.85 12.88
CA SER A 149 2.32 -36.73 13.04
C SER A 149 3.64 -35.99 13.34
N SER A 150 3.69 -34.67 13.16
CA SER A 150 4.90 -33.87 13.39
C SER A 150 4.65 -32.80 14.45
N GLN A 151 5.43 -32.81 15.54
CA GLN A 151 5.36 -31.81 16.61
C GLN A 151 5.81 -30.39 16.18
N THR A 152 6.30 -30.22 14.95
CA THR A 152 6.78 -28.94 14.41
C THR A 152 5.73 -28.32 13.50
N GLN A 153 5.23 -27.13 13.88
CA GLN A 153 4.35 -26.33 13.02
C GLN A 153 5.18 -25.48 12.06
N ILE A 154 4.78 -25.41 10.79
CA ILE A 154 5.44 -24.55 9.79
C ILE A 154 4.52 -23.36 9.50
N GLN A 155 5.13 -22.18 9.42
CA GLN A 155 4.50 -20.94 9.06
C GLN A 155 5.21 -20.36 7.85
N ALA A 156 4.63 -20.58 6.67
CA ALA A 156 5.06 -20.06 5.40
C ALA A 156 4.22 -18.83 5.01
N SER A 157 4.90 -17.73 4.68
CA SER A 157 4.31 -16.54 4.06
C SER A 157 4.80 -16.43 2.62
N LEU A 158 3.86 -16.24 1.70
CA LEU A 158 4.12 -16.09 0.28
C LEU A 158 4.09 -14.61 -0.11
N LEU A 159 5.14 -14.17 -0.79
CA LEU A 159 5.30 -12.84 -1.33
C LEU A 159 5.40 -12.97 -2.84
N ALA A 160 4.52 -12.29 -3.56
CA ALA A 160 4.41 -12.42 -5.00
C ALA A 160 4.45 -11.05 -5.67
N VAL A 161 5.34 -10.86 -6.64
CA VAL A 161 5.49 -9.57 -7.34
C VAL A 161 4.69 -9.59 -8.64
N TYR A 162 3.90 -8.55 -8.84
CA TYR A 162 3.11 -8.27 -10.04
C TYR A 162 3.56 -6.93 -10.63
N HIS A 163 4.08 -6.97 -11.85
CA HIS A 163 4.47 -5.78 -12.60
C HIS A 163 3.24 -5.18 -13.29
N SER A 164 2.84 -3.96 -12.94
CA SER A 164 1.67 -3.26 -13.52
C SER A 164 1.79 -3.03 -15.02
N ASP A 165 3.01 -2.81 -15.47
CA ASP A 165 3.32 -2.31 -16.81
C ASP A 165 3.54 -3.43 -17.83
N ILE A 166 3.51 -4.70 -17.38
CA ILE A 166 3.59 -5.85 -18.28
C ILE A 166 2.17 -6.16 -18.77
N PRO A 167 1.90 -6.02 -20.07
CA PRO A 167 0.59 -6.35 -20.61
C PRO A 167 0.34 -7.85 -20.48
N VAL A 168 -0.64 -8.21 -19.67
CA VAL A 168 -1.12 -9.59 -19.62
C VAL A 168 -1.95 -9.82 -20.87
N GLN A 169 -1.44 -10.63 -21.80
CA GLN A 169 -2.29 -11.14 -22.87
C GLN A 169 -3.42 -11.93 -22.20
N SER A 170 -4.63 -11.38 -22.21
CA SER A 170 -5.83 -12.15 -21.90
C SER A 170 -5.87 -13.27 -22.92
N ALA A 171 -5.41 -14.46 -22.52
CA ALA A 171 -5.60 -15.65 -23.32
C ALA A 171 -7.12 -15.82 -23.39
N GLN A 172 -7.70 -15.36 -24.50
CA GLN A 172 -9.14 -15.36 -24.79
C GLN A 172 -9.70 -16.78 -24.81
N ALA A 173 -9.80 -17.42 -23.65
CA ALA A 173 -10.55 -18.65 -23.46
C ALA A 173 -11.92 -18.33 -22.85
N ASP A 174 -12.02 -17.28 -22.03
CA ASP A 174 -13.27 -16.90 -21.37
C ASP A 174 -13.35 -15.37 -21.14
N PRO A 175 -14.28 -14.65 -21.80
CA PRO A 175 -14.52 -13.22 -21.57
C PRO A 175 -14.99 -12.89 -20.14
N TYR A 176 -15.52 -13.86 -19.40
CA TYR A 176 -16.00 -13.67 -18.03
C TYR A 176 -14.92 -13.94 -16.98
N ALA A 177 -13.74 -14.42 -17.38
CA ALA A 177 -12.65 -14.64 -16.45
C ALA A 177 -12.08 -13.29 -15.95
N PRO A 178 -11.83 -13.14 -14.64
CA PRO A 178 -11.24 -11.92 -14.11
C PRO A 178 -9.81 -11.74 -14.63
N SER A 179 -9.36 -10.49 -14.69
CA SER A 179 -7.95 -10.19 -14.99
C SER A 179 -7.02 -10.83 -13.93
N LEU A 180 -5.76 -11.07 -14.30
CA LEU A 180 -4.76 -11.61 -13.37
C LEU A 180 -4.63 -10.72 -12.13
N TYR A 181 -4.58 -9.41 -12.32
CA TYR A 181 -4.53 -8.45 -11.23
C TYR A 181 -5.75 -8.57 -10.31
N SER A 182 -6.97 -8.56 -10.87
CA SER A 182 -8.20 -8.69 -10.09
C SER A 182 -8.25 -9.99 -9.29
N LEU A 183 -7.81 -11.10 -9.88
CA LEU A 183 -7.73 -12.39 -9.21
C LEU A 183 -6.70 -12.38 -8.07
N LEU A 184 -5.51 -11.85 -8.29
CA LEU A 184 -4.46 -11.76 -7.28
C LEU A 184 -4.84 -10.84 -6.13
N SER A 185 -5.39 -9.67 -6.43
CA SER A 185 -5.89 -8.72 -5.44
C SER A 185 -6.98 -9.36 -4.57
N TYR A 186 -7.87 -10.14 -5.18
CA TYR A 186 -8.90 -10.88 -4.43
C TYR A 186 -8.33 -11.95 -3.49
N LEU A 187 -7.30 -12.68 -3.93
CA LEU A 187 -6.67 -13.75 -3.14
C LEU A 187 -5.74 -13.21 -2.04
N SER A 188 -5.12 -12.06 -2.27
CA SER A 188 -4.12 -11.48 -1.37
C SER A 188 -4.75 -10.96 -0.08
N THR A 189 -4.05 -11.16 1.04
CA THR A 189 -4.43 -10.62 2.35
C THR A 189 -3.82 -9.25 2.61
N ALA A 190 -2.72 -8.94 1.93
CA ALA A 190 -2.11 -7.62 1.91
C ALA A 190 -1.61 -7.32 0.50
N ILE A 191 -1.84 -6.09 0.03
CA ILE A 191 -1.30 -5.56 -1.22
C ILE A 191 -0.36 -4.42 -0.85
N LEU A 192 0.85 -4.45 -1.38
CA LEU A 192 1.86 -3.41 -1.23
C LEU A 192 2.15 -2.83 -2.61
N THR A 193 1.59 -1.66 -2.88
CA THR A 193 1.86 -0.93 -4.12
C THR A 193 3.05 0.00 -3.89
N VAL A 194 4.03 -0.12 -4.77
CA VAL A 194 5.32 0.53 -4.65
C VAL A 194 5.38 1.74 -5.57
N HIS A 195 5.70 2.90 -4.99
CA HIS A 195 5.75 4.18 -5.69
C HIS A 195 7.11 4.86 -5.49
N SER A 196 7.56 5.57 -6.52
CA SER A 196 8.74 6.44 -6.39
C SER A 196 8.40 7.63 -5.50
N THR A 197 9.21 7.86 -4.47
CA THR A 197 9.08 9.03 -3.58
C THR A 197 9.06 10.32 -4.38
N HIS A 198 9.97 10.45 -5.36
CA HIS A 198 10.07 11.61 -6.22
C HIS A 198 8.77 11.92 -6.96
N HIS A 199 8.14 10.92 -7.58
CA HIS A 199 6.91 11.11 -8.37
C HIS A 199 5.75 11.59 -7.50
N ILE A 200 5.57 10.96 -6.33
CA ILE A 200 4.50 11.29 -5.39
C ILE A 200 4.70 12.69 -4.79
N LEU A 201 5.94 13.05 -4.39
CA LEU A 201 6.24 14.37 -3.87
C LEU A 201 6.10 15.46 -4.95
N ALA A 202 6.54 15.21 -6.17
CA ALA A 202 6.37 16.15 -7.29
C ALA A 202 4.88 16.35 -7.63
N GLY A 203 4.09 15.28 -7.62
CA GLY A 203 2.64 15.34 -7.79
C GLY A 203 1.92 16.08 -6.67
N LYS A 204 2.40 15.95 -5.42
CA LYS A 204 1.91 16.77 -4.31
C LYS A 204 2.29 18.25 -4.48
N ALA A 205 3.55 18.54 -4.79
CA ALA A 205 4.02 19.92 -4.97
C ALA A 205 3.30 20.63 -6.13
N ALA A 206 2.96 19.91 -7.20
CA ALA A 206 2.14 20.43 -8.28
C ALA A 206 0.71 20.75 -7.80
N ARG A 207 0.07 19.83 -7.06
CA ARG A 207 -1.27 20.05 -6.48
C ARG A 207 -1.31 21.21 -5.49
N ASP A 208 -0.31 21.31 -4.62
CA ASP A 208 -0.20 22.40 -3.64
C ASP A 208 -0.04 23.78 -4.34
N LYS A 209 0.51 23.79 -5.56
CA LYS A 209 0.65 25.00 -6.41
C LYS A 209 -0.42 25.15 -7.48
N SER A 210 -1.44 24.30 -7.48
CA SER A 210 -2.47 24.24 -8.53
C SER A 210 -1.91 24.12 -9.96
N LEU A 211 -0.75 23.47 -10.11
CA LEU A 211 -0.13 23.13 -11.38
C LEU A 211 -0.61 21.75 -11.86
N ALA A 212 -0.51 21.51 -13.16
CA ALA A 212 -0.75 20.18 -13.72
C ALA A 212 0.20 19.15 -13.09
N ALA A 213 -0.33 17.98 -12.74
CA ALA A 213 0.48 16.91 -12.18
C ALA A 213 1.50 16.42 -13.22
N PRO A 214 2.77 16.22 -12.84
CA PRO A 214 3.76 15.66 -13.74
C PRO A 214 3.39 14.23 -14.11
N LEU A 215 3.49 13.91 -15.40
CA LEU A 215 3.31 12.56 -15.93
C LEU A 215 4.67 11.87 -16.04
N TYR A 216 4.69 10.57 -15.73
CA TYR A 216 5.89 9.75 -15.77
C TYR A 216 5.59 8.42 -16.46
N GLY A 217 6.62 7.84 -17.06
CA GLY A 217 6.57 6.52 -17.68
C GLY A 217 5.51 6.40 -18.77
N LEU A 218 4.78 5.29 -18.76
CA LEU A 218 3.76 4.97 -19.76
C LEU A 218 2.59 5.97 -19.77
N ALA A 219 2.33 6.67 -18.66
CA ALA A 219 1.26 7.66 -18.58
C ALA A 219 1.56 8.95 -19.38
N ALA A 220 2.81 9.18 -19.78
CA ALA A 220 3.16 10.29 -20.66
C ALA A 220 2.74 10.05 -22.12
N GLU A 221 2.39 8.79 -22.48
CA GLU A 221 2.00 8.38 -23.83
C GLU A 221 3.02 8.82 -24.92
N GLU A 222 4.29 8.96 -24.54
CA GLU A 222 5.35 9.33 -25.47
C GLU A 222 5.80 8.13 -26.31
N ASP A 223 5.89 8.33 -27.62
CA ASP A 223 6.39 7.32 -28.56
C ASP A 223 7.88 7.05 -28.31
N GLY A 224 8.21 5.83 -27.86
CA GLY A 224 9.60 5.44 -27.66
C GLY A 224 9.79 4.28 -26.70
N VAL A 225 11.03 4.10 -26.24
CA VAL A 225 11.36 3.18 -25.15
C VAL A 225 11.39 3.98 -23.85
N VAL A 226 10.48 3.64 -22.94
CA VAL A 226 10.48 4.23 -21.59
C VAL A 226 11.71 3.72 -20.84
N VAL A 227 12.57 4.66 -20.43
CA VAL A 227 13.71 4.39 -19.56
C VAL A 227 13.47 5.15 -18.27
N GLY A 228 13.33 4.42 -17.16
CA GLY A 228 13.19 5.02 -15.84
C GLY A 228 14.32 6.02 -15.58
N LEU A 229 13.95 7.26 -15.28
CA LEU A 229 14.90 8.34 -15.04
C LEU A 229 15.69 8.02 -13.75
N LYS A 230 16.92 7.51 -13.90
CA LYS A 230 17.91 7.54 -12.83
C LYS A 230 18.34 8.99 -12.64
N SER A 231 17.49 9.77 -11.98
CA SER A 231 17.69 11.18 -11.73
C SER A 231 19.02 11.39 -11.01
N THR A 232 20.05 11.78 -11.76
CA THR A 232 21.34 12.19 -11.20
C THR A 232 21.25 13.62 -10.70
N HIS A 233 20.34 14.45 -11.26
CA HIS A 233 20.15 15.87 -10.92
C HIS A 233 18.72 16.40 -11.24
N SER A 234 17.62 15.74 -10.87
CA SER A 234 16.30 16.39 -10.95
C SER A 234 16.08 17.33 -9.76
N LYS A 235 15.50 18.49 -10.04
CA LYS A 235 15.02 19.46 -9.07
C LYS A 235 13.50 19.31 -8.99
N ILE A 236 12.91 19.26 -7.79
CA ILE A 236 11.46 19.43 -7.63
C ILE A 236 11.23 20.91 -7.28
N GLY A 237 10.89 21.73 -8.27
CA GLY A 237 10.75 23.17 -8.06
C GLY A 237 12.08 23.84 -7.66
N MET A 238 12.10 24.60 -6.56
CA MET A 238 13.31 25.27 -6.04
C MET A 238 14.10 24.45 -5.02
N THR A 239 13.60 23.28 -4.61
CA THR A 239 14.22 22.46 -3.57
C THR A 239 15.03 21.34 -4.24
N GLU A 240 16.31 21.25 -3.90
CA GLU A 240 17.15 20.13 -4.34
C GLU A 240 16.67 18.85 -3.66
N ILE A 241 16.45 17.81 -4.47
CA ILE A 241 16.09 16.48 -3.96
C ILE A 241 17.31 15.95 -3.23
N THR A 242 17.14 15.59 -1.96
CA THR A 242 18.21 14.92 -1.23
C THR A 242 18.49 13.55 -1.88
N PRO A 243 19.74 13.06 -1.88
CA PRO A 243 20.02 11.72 -2.37
C PRO A 243 19.21 10.63 -1.62
N GLU A 244 18.79 10.91 -0.38
CA GLU A 244 17.90 10.05 0.41
C GLU A 244 16.52 9.89 -0.22
N ASP A 245 15.92 10.98 -0.68
CA ASP A 245 14.57 10.98 -1.30
C ASP A 245 14.54 10.27 -2.66
N ARG A 246 15.69 10.13 -3.33
CA ARG A 246 15.80 9.40 -4.60
C ARG A 246 15.85 7.89 -4.39
N ASP A 247 16.47 7.49 -3.28
CA ASP A 247 16.69 6.10 -2.93
C ASP A 247 15.63 5.55 -1.96
N SER A 248 14.75 6.41 -1.47
CA SER A 248 13.61 6.03 -0.67
C SER A 248 12.45 5.52 -1.52
N LEU A 249 11.49 4.94 -0.84
CA LEU A 249 10.36 4.25 -1.42
C LEU A 249 9.09 4.65 -0.69
N ILE A 250 8.03 4.94 -1.43
CA ILE A 250 6.70 5.08 -0.86
C ILE A 250 5.94 3.77 -1.07
N ILE A 251 5.29 3.31 0.00
CA ILE A 251 4.54 2.07 0.01
C ILE A 251 3.10 2.41 0.35
N GLN A 252 2.19 2.12 -0.57
CA GLN A 252 0.76 2.11 -0.30
C GLN A 252 0.40 0.68 0.14
N LEU A 253 -0.15 0.56 1.35
CA LEU A 253 -0.59 -0.70 1.91
C LEU A 253 -2.11 -0.77 1.85
N ASP A 254 -2.63 -1.85 1.27
CA ASP A 254 -3.99 -2.31 1.45
C ASP A 254 -3.99 -3.61 2.26
N HIS A 255 -4.46 -3.56 3.49
CA HIS A 255 -4.53 -4.71 4.37
C HIS A 255 -5.97 -5.14 4.69
N ARG A 256 -6.31 -6.38 4.35
CA ARG A 256 -7.60 -6.98 4.68
C ARG A 256 -7.58 -7.51 6.11
N ARG A 257 -8.37 -6.89 6.99
CA ARG A 257 -8.56 -7.37 8.37
C ARG A 257 -9.31 -8.70 8.37
N ARG A 258 -9.25 -9.40 9.52
CA ARG A 258 -10.06 -10.61 9.77
C ARG A 258 -11.57 -10.36 9.68
N SER A 259 -12.02 -9.13 9.93
CA SER A 259 -13.42 -8.72 9.75
C SER A 259 -13.82 -8.52 8.28
N GLY A 260 -12.89 -8.61 7.34
CA GLY A 260 -13.11 -8.35 5.92
C GLY A 260 -12.95 -6.88 5.51
N ARG A 261 -12.93 -5.93 6.45
CA ARG A 261 -12.68 -4.50 6.16
C ARG A 261 -11.24 -4.28 5.69
N ASN A 262 -11.06 -3.42 4.69
CA ASN A 262 -9.74 -3.02 4.20
C ASN A 262 -9.18 -1.84 5.01
N VAL A 263 -7.87 -1.80 5.20
CA VAL A 263 -7.13 -0.65 5.76
C VAL A 263 -6.16 -0.20 4.70
N GLU A 264 -6.37 1.01 4.21
CA GLU A 264 -5.44 1.67 3.30
C GLU A 264 -4.59 2.67 4.09
N GLU A 265 -3.26 2.62 3.94
CA GLU A 265 -2.35 3.61 4.52
C GLU A 265 -1.07 3.75 3.68
N TRP A 266 -0.46 4.93 3.75
CA TRP A 266 0.74 5.30 3.00
C TRP A 266 1.95 5.42 3.91
N TYR A 267 3.03 4.75 3.54
CA TYR A 267 4.26 4.67 4.30
C TYR A 267 5.46 5.17 3.49
N TYR A 268 6.45 5.67 4.20
CA TYR A 268 7.74 6.07 3.70
C TYR A 268 8.81 5.10 4.22
N LEU A 269 9.55 4.48 3.30
CA LEU A 269 10.70 3.64 3.59
C LEU A 269 11.96 4.36 3.07
N PRO A 270 12.87 4.79 3.95
CA PRO A 270 14.10 5.47 3.52
C PRO A 270 15.08 4.50 2.85
N ALA A 271 16.10 5.07 2.21
CA ALA A 271 17.17 4.33 1.56
C ALA A 271 17.94 3.40 2.51
N GLU A 272 18.37 2.24 2.03
CA GLU A 272 19.09 1.22 2.81
C GLU A 272 20.34 1.75 3.53
N TRP A 273 21.02 2.74 2.95
CA TRP A 273 22.23 3.35 3.52
C TRP A 273 21.94 4.39 4.61
N SER A 274 20.69 4.88 4.71
CA SER A 274 20.28 5.90 5.68
C SER A 274 20.17 5.35 7.11
N TYR A 275 20.13 4.02 7.28
CA TYR A 275 19.99 3.38 8.58
C TYR A 275 20.93 2.19 8.77
N ASP A 276 21.25 1.89 10.02
CA ASP A 276 22.10 0.74 10.37
C ASP A 276 21.35 -0.58 10.13
N ALA A 277 21.80 -1.33 9.12
CA ALA A 277 21.22 -2.60 8.72
C ALA A 277 21.18 -3.66 9.84
N ARG A 278 22.03 -3.51 10.88
CA ARG A 278 22.12 -4.43 12.02
C ARG A 278 21.10 -4.15 13.11
N GLN A 279 20.47 -2.98 13.10
CA GLN A 279 19.49 -2.62 14.13
C GLN A 279 18.08 -3.08 13.72
N PRO A 280 17.31 -3.66 14.66
CA PRO A 280 15.91 -4.03 14.43
C PRO A 280 14.96 -2.81 14.49
N ARG A 281 15.49 -1.58 14.44
CA ARG A 281 14.67 -0.37 14.56
C ARG A 281 13.63 -0.31 13.45
N GLU A 282 12.43 0.14 13.80
CA GLU A 282 11.41 0.50 12.82
C GLU A 282 11.92 1.68 12.00
N VAL A 283 12.24 1.40 10.75
CA VAL A 283 12.75 2.39 9.79
C VAL A 283 11.62 3.10 9.05
N VAL A 284 10.45 2.45 8.98
CA VAL A 284 9.31 2.93 8.21
C VAL A 284 8.57 4.00 9.00
N THR A 285 8.28 5.12 8.34
CA THR A 285 7.46 6.20 8.89
C THR A 285 6.17 6.33 8.09
N LEU A 286 5.16 7.02 8.62
CA LEU A 286 3.98 7.37 7.84
C LEU A 286 4.32 8.47 6.85
N LEU A 287 3.69 8.43 5.67
CA LEU A 287 3.87 9.48 4.67
C LEU A 287 3.41 10.84 5.21
N ASP A 288 2.34 10.85 6.03
CA ASP A 288 1.83 12.05 6.70
C ASP A 288 2.85 12.76 7.60
N ASP A 289 3.84 12.02 8.12
CA ASP A 289 4.87 12.56 9.00
C ASP A 289 6.13 13.02 8.23
N HIS A 290 6.21 12.73 6.92
CA HIS A 290 7.34 13.13 6.08
C HIS A 290 7.38 14.66 5.92
N PRO A 291 8.53 15.34 6.09
CA PRO A 291 8.61 16.80 6.12
C PRO A 291 8.12 17.47 4.83
N LEU A 292 8.41 16.88 3.67
CA LEU A 292 7.93 17.39 2.37
C LEU A 292 6.45 17.09 2.10
N TRP A 293 5.86 16.16 2.85
CA TRP A 293 4.47 15.78 2.72
C TRP A 293 3.57 16.51 3.73
N LYS A 294 4.06 16.73 4.95
CA LYS A 294 3.34 17.51 5.95
C LYS A 294 3.00 18.88 5.38
N LYS A 295 1.71 19.22 5.36
CA LYS A 295 1.30 20.60 5.07
C LYS A 295 1.93 21.46 6.16
N VAL A 296 2.80 22.39 5.78
CA VAL A 296 3.15 23.47 6.69
C VAL A 296 1.83 24.22 6.86
N GLU A 297 1.25 24.10 8.05
CA GLU A 297 0.26 25.09 8.48
C GLU A 297 1.04 26.40 8.46
N GLU A 298 0.90 27.16 7.37
CA GLU A 298 1.36 28.53 7.37
C GLU A 298 0.72 29.15 8.60
N PRO A 299 1.50 29.74 9.51
CA PRO A 299 0.89 30.51 10.58
C PRO A 299 -0.07 31.45 9.88
N VAL A 300 -1.34 31.45 10.29
CA VAL A 300 -2.31 32.44 9.84
C VAL A 300 -1.68 33.76 10.19
N ALA A 301 -0.97 34.36 9.23
CA ALA A 301 -0.44 35.68 9.39
C ALA A 301 -1.69 36.52 9.54
N GLU A 302 -1.83 37.17 10.69
CA GLU A 302 -2.85 38.19 10.90
C GLU A 302 -2.70 39.32 9.86
N GLU A 303 -1.58 39.36 9.14
CA GLU A 303 -1.41 40.07 7.88
C GLU A 303 -2.19 39.36 6.76
N MET A 304 -3.39 39.88 6.52
CA MET A 304 -4.15 39.65 5.28
C MET A 304 -3.18 39.72 4.09
N PRO A 305 -3.25 38.78 3.12
CA PRO A 305 -2.44 38.88 1.93
C PRO A 305 -2.66 40.26 1.30
N GLU A 306 -1.57 40.96 0.95
CA GLU A 306 -1.59 42.24 0.22
C GLU A 306 -2.26 42.02 -1.14
N THR A 307 -3.58 42.01 -1.11
CA THR A 307 -4.45 41.88 -2.25
C THR A 307 -4.70 43.29 -2.77
N THR A 308 -4.72 43.45 -4.09
CA THR A 308 -4.96 44.77 -4.73
C THR A 308 -6.38 45.30 -4.48
N PHE A 309 -7.21 44.52 -3.77
CA PHE A 309 -8.58 44.84 -3.40
C PHE A 309 -8.77 44.46 -1.93
N GLU A 310 -9.31 45.37 -1.13
CA GLU A 310 -9.63 45.11 0.27
C GLU A 310 -10.72 44.03 0.36
N LEU A 311 -10.33 42.82 0.76
CA LEU A 311 -11.27 41.69 0.99
C LEU A 311 -12.04 41.81 2.31
N GLY A 312 -11.61 42.70 3.21
CA GLY A 312 -12.32 43.03 4.42
C GLY A 312 -13.47 44.00 4.16
N LEU A 313 -14.57 43.83 4.89
CA LEU A 313 -15.58 44.89 4.94
C LEU A 313 -14.97 46.08 5.69
N THR A 314 -15.01 47.26 5.08
CA THR A 314 -14.69 48.50 5.80
C THR A 314 -15.62 48.66 7.00
N GLU A 315 -15.17 49.36 8.06
CA GLU A 315 -15.97 49.60 9.27
C GLU A 315 -17.35 50.23 8.95
N LYS A 316 -17.42 50.98 7.85
CA LYS A 316 -18.66 51.56 7.32
C LYS A 316 -19.58 50.49 6.72
N GLN A 317 -19.07 49.61 5.85
CA GLN A 317 -19.84 48.51 5.28
C GLN A 317 -20.28 47.50 6.34
N ARG A 318 -19.46 47.26 7.37
CA ARG A 318 -19.83 46.42 8.52
C ARG A 318 -21.01 47.00 9.28
N ARG A 319 -20.96 48.30 9.62
CA ARG A 319 -22.08 48.99 10.26
C ARG A 319 -23.34 49.04 9.40
N ASP A 320 -23.20 49.24 8.10
CA ASP A 320 -24.36 49.28 7.20
C ASP A 320 -24.99 47.88 7.08
N ARG A 321 -24.19 46.81 7.01
CA ARG A 321 -24.68 45.42 7.07
C ARG A 321 -25.39 45.10 8.38
N GLU A 322 -24.86 45.56 9.52
CA GLU A 322 -25.48 45.38 10.83
C GLU A 322 -26.82 46.14 10.98
N LYS A 323 -27.05 47.19 10.19
CA LYS A 323 -28.31 47.95 10.15
C LYS A 323 -29.35 47.36 9.19
N VAL A 324 -28.97 46.43 8.31
CA VAL A 324 -29.92 45.76 7.41
C VAL A 324 -30.72 44.76 8.23
N VAL A 325 -31.97 45.11 8.52
CA VAL A 325 -32.92 44.22 9.20
C VAL A 325 -33.35 43.15 8.20
N LEU A 326 -32.84 41.94 8.39
CA LEU A 326 -33.27 40.77 7.64
C LEU A 326 -34.58 40.26 8.24
N PRO A 327 -35.64 40.06 7.43
CA PRO A 327 -36.85 39.38 7.89
C PRO A 327 -36.47 38.01 8.48
N TYR A 328 -37.00 37.70 9.68
CA TYR A 328 -36.85 36.42 10.39
C TYR A 328 -35.46 36.08 10.96
N PHE A 329 -34.46 36.97 10.89
CA PHE A 329 -33.14 36.73 11.50
C PHE A 329 -33.18 36.75 13.03
N ASP A 330 -34.10 37.51 13.62
CA ASP A 330 -34.35 37.54 15.07
C ASP A 330 -34.92 36.22 15.60
N ALA A 331 -35.43 35.33 14.74
CA ALA A 331 -35.95 34.03 15.16
C ALA A 331 -34.84 33.02 15.53
N GLN A 332 -33.58 33.30 15.18
CA GLN A 332 -32.42 32.46 15.54
C GLN A 332 -31.74 32.90 16.85
N LYS A 333 -31.85 34.18 17.21
CA LYS A 333 -31.39 34.71 18.49
C LYS A 333 -32.60 34.72 19.41
N GLY A 334 -32.79 33.69 20.22
CA GLY A 334 -34.01 33.40 21.00
C GLY A 334 -34.46 34.43 22.05
N ASP A 335 -34.47 35.72 21.71
CA ASP A 335 -34.84 36.87 22.54
C ASP A 335 -36.02 37.67 21.90
N GLY A 336 -36.63 37.14 20.84
CA GLY A 336 -37.88 37.65 20.25
C GLY A 336 -39.12 37.00 20.89
N PRO A 337 -40.30 37.66 20.84
CA PRO A 337 -41.56 37.16 21.45
C PRO A 337 -42.13 35.88 20.80
N GLY A 338 -41.46 35.35 19.78
CA GLY A 338 -41.66 34.00 19.26
C GLY A 338 -40.42 33.16 19.56
N GLU A 339 -40.57 32.22 20.47
CA GLU A 339 -39.57 31.17 20.75
C GLU A 339 -39.15 30.55 19.41
N GLY A 340 -37.83 30.50 19.19
CA GLY A 340 -37.19 30.37 17.88
C GLY A 340 -37.72 29.23 17.00
N GLY A 341 -37.53 29.40 15.68
CA GLY A 341 -38.04 28.51 14.64
C GLY A 341 -37.58 27.05 14.78
N ARG A 342 -38.21 26.32 15.70
CA ARG A 342 -38.21 24.87 15.74
C ARG A 342 -39.05 24.38 14.58
N ILE A 343 -38.40 23.80 13.60
CA ILE A 343 -39.08 23.01 12.57
C ILE A 343 -39.58 21.75 13.29
N LEU A 344 -40.87 21.73 13.61
CA LEU A 344 -41.57 20.53 14.06
C LEU A 344 -41.97 19.76 12.81
N TYR A 345 -41.36 18.60 12.62
CA TYR A 345 -41.84 17.63 11.64
C TYR A 345 -43.06 16.94 12.23
N ASP A 346 -44.20 17.05 11.54
CA ASP A 346 -45.44 16.34 11.89
C ASP A 346 -45.56 15.18 10.90
N MET A 347 -45.48 13.95 11.40
CA MET A 347 -45.48 12.76 10.53
C MET A 347 -46.88 12.59 9.92
N GLY A 348 -46.95 12.55 8.59
CA GLY A 348 -48.20 12.24 7.89
C GLY A 348 -48.54 10.76 7.99
N GLU A 349 -49.82 10.39 7.99
CA GLU A 349 -50.28 8.99 7.96
C GLU A 349 -49.80 8.19 6.72
N GLU A 350 -49.18 8.87 5.74
CA GLU A 350 -48.63 8.28 4.51
C GLU A 350 -47.12 7.99 4.59
N ASP A 351 -46.45 8.33 5.71
CA ASP A 351 -45.01 8.08 5.91
C ASP A 351 -44.81 6.65 6.45
N ASP A 352 -44.51 5.71 5.56
CA ASP A 352 -44.19 4.31 5.82
C ASP A 352 -42.76 4.18 6.38
N PHE A 353 -42.60 4.58 7.64
CA PHE A 353 -41.37 4.36 8.39
C PHE A 353 -41.21 2.85 8.65
N ASP A 354 -40.41 2.17 7.82
CA ASP A 354 -40.08 0.76 7.99
C ASP A 354 -39.30 0.54 9.29
N GLU A 355 -39.91 -0.12 10.29
CA GLU A 355 -39.32 -0.41 11.61
C GLU A 355 -38.06 -1.31 11.58
N GLU A 356 -37.55 -1.71 10.41
CA GLU A 356 -36.43 -2.66 10.28
C GLU A 356 -35.04 -2.00 10.14
N GLU A 357 -34.94 -0.66 10.06
CA GLU A 357 -33.66 0.03 9.80
C GLU A 357 -32.85 0.43 11.06
N ASP A 358 -33.41 0.32 12.27
CA ASP A 358 -32.82 0.88 13.51
C ASP A 358 -32.18 -0.16 14.47
N GLU A 359 -31.65 -1.27 13.96
CA GLU A 359 -30.66 -2.08 14.70
C GLU A 359 -29.25 -1.98 14.08
N ILE A 360 -28.57 -0.83 14.26
CA ILE A 360 -27.09 -0.74 14.15
C ILE A 360 -26.47 0.17 15.21
#